data_AF-A0A2E0H0D6-F1
#
_entry.id   AF-A0A2E0H0D6-F1
#
_cell.length_a   1.000
_cell.length_b   1.000
_cell.length_c   1.000
_cell.angle_alpha   90.00
_cell.angle_beta   90.00
_cell.angle_gamma   90.00
#
_symmetry.space_group_name_H-M   'P 1'
#
loop_
_entity.id
_entity.type
_entity.pdbx_description
1 polymer ?
#
loop_
_entity_poly.entity_id
_entity_poly.type
_entity_poly.pdbx_seq_one_letter_code
_entity_poly.pdbx_strand_id
1 'polypeptide(L)'
;MSLDKEFLFIVLLIWGIPSTYFRSKFRKIVYKTNDWKINIKPLFKKELVGLFYNIYPENKIYIKTRNQYRVYLAIYLIIFFVYLNY
;
A
#
# COMPACT_ATOMS: atom_id res chain seq x y z
N MET A 1 -20.88 16.57 10.76
CA MET A 1 -20.26 16.18 9.47
C MET A 1 -21.41 16.02 8.46
N SER A 2 -21.24 16.31 7.16
CA SER A 2 -22.29 15.98 6.18
C SER A 2 -22.37 14.45 6.00
N LEU A 3 -23.55 13.93 5.63
CA LEU A 3 -23.76 12.51 5.36
C LEU A 3 -22.76 11.96 4.33
N ASP A 4 -22.46 12.75 3.30
CA ASP A 4 -21.48 12.41 2.26
C ASP A 4 -20.07 12.22 2.82
N LYS A 5 -19.68 13.06 3.79
CA LYS A 5 -18.36 12.99 4.41
C LYS A 5 -18.23 11.81 5.37
N GLU A 6 -19.30 11.43 6.05
CA GLU A 6 -19.36 10.19 6.84
C GLU A 6 -19.27 8.96 5.95
N PHE A 7 -20.00 8.95 4.82
CA PHE A 7 -19.93 7.89 3.82
C PHE A 7 -18.51 7.74 3.25
N LEU A 8 -17.87 8.83 2.82
CA LEU A 8 -16.50 8.82 2.32
C LEU A 8 -15.49 8.34 3.37
N PHE A 9 -15.69 8.72 4.64
CA PHE A 9 -14.87 8.23 5.73
C PHE A 9 -15.00 6.71 5.93
N ILE A 10 -16.23 6.17 5.88
CA ILE A 10 -16.46 4.73 5.94
C ILE A 10 -15.79 4.01 4.76
N VAL A 11 -15.92 4.55 3.54
CA VAL A 11 -15.25 4.03 2.36
C VAL A 11 -13.73 4.01 2.55
N LEU A 12 -13.16 5.09 3.09
CA LEU A 12 -11.73 5.18 3.38
C LEU A 12 -11.27 4.12 4.40
N LEU A 13 -12.06 3.90 5.46
CA LEU A 13 -11.76 2.87 6.47
C LEU A 13 -11.80 1.47 5.86
N ILE A 14 -12.88 1.13 5.14
CA ILE A 14 -13.04 -0.17 4.49
C ILE A 14 -11.92 -0.38 3.46
N TRP A 15 -11.66 0.62 2.63
CA TRP A 15 -10.60 0.56 1.64
C TRP A 15 -9.22 0.47 2.29
N GLY A 16 -9.03 0.98 3.51
CA GLY A 16 -7.79 0.86 4.28
C GLY A 16 -7.49 -0.55 4.81
N ILE A 17 -8.48 -1.41 5.01
CA ILE A 17 -8.29 -2.75 5.58
C ILE A 17 -7.35 -3.63 4.73
N PRO A 18 -7.51 -3.73 3.39
CA PRO A 18 -6.59 -4.50 2.54
C PRO A 18 -5.14 -4.00 2.51
N SER A 19 -4.84 -2.80 3.03
CA SER A 19 -3.50 -2.20 2.96
C SER A 19 -2.45 -3.10 3.60
N THR A 20 -2.79 -3.77 4.70
CA THR A 20 -1.91 -4.69 5.43
C THR A 20 -1.52 -5.88 4.56
N TYR A 21 -2.44 -6.41 3.76
CA TYR A 21 -2.18 -7.53 2.85
C TYR A 21 -1.18 -7.14 1.75
N PHE A 22 -1.47 -6.05 1.03
CA PHE A 22 -0.61 -5.58 -0.06
C PHE A 22 0.78 -5.17 0.45
N ARG A 23 0.82 -4.43 1.56
CA ARG A 23 2.06 -4.02 2.22
C ARG A 23 2.89 -5.23 2.67
N SER A 24 2.26 -6.21 3.31
CA SER A 24 2.97 -7.41 3.81
C SER A 24 3.58 -8.22 2.69
N LYS A 25 2.82 -8.46 1.61
CA LYS A 25 3.33 -9.17 0.43
C LYS A 25 4.50 -8.44 -0.21
N PHE A 26 4.40 -7.13 -0.36
CA PHE A 26 5.47 -6.29 -0.90
C PHE A 26 6.72 -6.32 -0.02
N ARG A 27 6.59 -6.14 1.30
CA ARG A 27 7.70 -6.16 2.26
C ARG A 27 8.45 -7.48 2.25
N LYS A 28 7.74 -8.61 2.26
CA LYS A 28 8.35 -9.94 2.23
C LYS A 28 9.28 -10.11 1.02
N ILE A 29 8.86 -9.62 -0.15
CA ILE A 29 9.68 -9.65 -1.37
C ILE A 29 10.85 -8.66 -1.29
N VAL A 30 10.59 -7.41 -0.92
CA VAL A 30 11.62 -6.35 -0.86
C VAL A 30 12.75 -6.70 0.10
N TYR A 31 12.40 -7.24 1.27
CA TYR A 31 13.35 -7.65 2.30
C TYR A 31 13.83 -9.10 2.17
N LYS A 32 13.40 -9.82 1.12
CA LYS A 32 13.76 -11.23 0.86
C LYS A 32 13.57 -12.11 2.10
N THR A 33 12.40 -12.01 2.74
CA THR A 33 12.06 -12.77 3.95
C THR A 33 10.62 -13.27 3.91
N ASN A 34 10.38 -14.43 4.50
CA ASN A 34 9.03 -14.95 4.71
C ASN A 34 8.47 -14.63 6.11
N ASP A 35 9.32 -14.10 7.00
CA ASP A 35 8.97 -13.79 8.39
C ASP A 35 7.91 -12.69 8.45
N TRP A 36 6.83 -12.96 9.20
CA TRP A 36 5.74 -12.02 9.42
C TRP A 36 6.17 -10.80 10.24
N LYS A 37 7.22 -10.93 11.07
CA LYS A 37 7.77 -9.85 11.91
C LYS A 37 8.22 -8.65 11.07
N ILE A 38 8.50 -8.84 9.77
CA ILE A 38 8.84 -7.72 8.88
C ILE A 38 7.75 -6.66 8.88
N ASN A 39 6.48 -6.99 9.12
CA ASN A 39 5.38 -6.03 9.10
C ASN A 39 5.36 -5.08 10.30
N ILE A 40 5.93 -5.50 11.44
CA ILE A 40 6.00 -4.69 12.65
C ILE A 40 7.27 -3.82 12.65
N LYS A 41 8.35 -4.28 12.01
CA LYS A 41 9.62 -3.55 11.99
C LYS A 41 9.45 -2.16 11.33
N PRO A 42 9.93 -1.07 11.95
CA PRO A 42 9.84 0.30 11.41
C PRO A 42 10.91 0.58 10.33
N LEU A 43 11.11 -0.37 9.42
CA LEU A 43 12.03 -0.22 8.29
C LEU A 43 11.23 0.27 7.10
N PHE A 44 11.54 1.48 6.59
CA PHE A 44 10.80 2.11 5.48
C PHE A 44 11.65 2.43 4.24
N LYS A 45 12.97 2.67 4.40
CA LYS A 45 13.84 3.13 3.32
C LYS A 45 13.83 2.19 2.10
N LYS A 46 13.95 0.88 2.32
CA LYS A 46 13.92 -0.11 1.22
C LYS A 46 12.55 -0.22 0.56
N GLU A 47 11.46 -0.02 1.30
CA GLU A 47 10.13 0.01 0.71
C GLU A 47 9.96 1.20 -0.20
N LEU A 48 10.33 2.41 0.24
CA LEU A 48 10.24 3.60 -0.60
C LEU A 48 11.04 3.43 -1.88
N VAL A 49 12.30 2.95 -1.78
CA VAL A 49 13.12 2.67 -2.95
C VAL A 49 12.48 1.60 -3.83
N GLY A 50 12.00 0.49 -3.27
CA GLY A 50 11.33 -0.56 -4.05
C GLY A 50 9.95 -0.17 -4.58
N LEU A 51 9.32 0.86 -4.00
CA LEU A 51 8.01 1.35 -4.38
C LEU A 51 8.14 2.40 -5.47
N PHE A 52 9.19 3.21 -5.52
CA PHE A 52 9.37 4.22 -6.58
C PHE A 52 10.33 3.75 -7.69
N TYR A 53 11.35 2.97 -7.33
CA TYR A 53 12.34 2.42 -8.26
C TYR A 53 12.19 0.91 -8.43
N ASN A 54 12.77 0.38 -9.51
CA ASN A 54 12.77 -1.05 -9.81
C ASN A 54 14.05 -1.71 -9.31
N ILE A 55 14.02 -2.24 -8.08
CA ILE A 55 15.20 -2.88 -7.47
C ILE A 55 15.42 -4.34 -7.91
N TYR A 56 14.42 -4.98 -8.52
CA TYR A 56 14.50 -6.35 -9.03
C TYR A 56 13.85 -6.46 -10.42
N PRO A 57 14.48 -5.94 -11.48
CA PRO A 57 13.87 -5.83 -12.81
C PRO A 57 13.57 -7.18 -13.48
N GLU A 58 14.23 -8.26 -13.09
CA GLU A 58 14.02 -9.59 -13.66
C GLU A 58 12.96 -10.40 -12.89
N ASN A 59 12.56 -9.94 -11.71
CA ASN A 59 11.62 -10.66 -10.86
C ASN A 59 10.16 -10.30 -11.21
N LYS A 60 9.52 -11.12 -12.03
CA LYS A 60 8.12 -10.95 -12.45
C LYS A 60 7.13 -10.89 -11.28
N ILE A 61 7.37 -11.68 -10.21
CA ILE A 61 6.51 -11.70 -9.02
C ILE A 61 6.59 -10.37 -8.27
N TYR A 62 7.81 -9.83 -8.11
CA TYR A 62 8.04 -8.51 -7.53
C TYR A 62 7.37 -7.41 -8.34
N ILE A 63 7.55 -7.38 -9.66
CA ILE A 63 6.96 -6.35 -10.53
C ILE A 63 5.44 -6.35 -10.41
N LYS A 64 4.82 -7.54 -10.50
CA LYS A 64 3.36 -7.70 -10.34
C LYS A 64 2.91 -7.19 -8.97
N THR A 65 3.57 -7.64 -7.90
CA THR A 65 3.21 -7.25 -6.52
C THR A 65 3.37 -5.75 -6.29
N ARG A 66 4.47 -5.15 -6.77
CA ARG A 66 4.73 -3.71 -6.69
C ARG A 66 3.64 -2.92 -7.42
N ASN A 67 3.31 -3.31 -8.64
CA ASN A 67 2.32 -2.58 -9.45
C ASN A 67 0.92 -2.68 -8.83
N GLN A 68 0.53 -3.87 -8.34
CA GLN A 68 -0.72 -4.03 -7.58
C GLN A 68 -0.76 -3.13 -6.35
N TYR A 69 0.34 -3.08 -5.59
CA TYR A 69 0.42 -2.23 -4.39
C TYR A 69 0.37 -0.73 -4.74
N ARG A 70 1.06 -0.30 -5.81
CA ARG A 70 1.01 1.09 -6.31
C ARG A 70 -0.40 1.50 -6.73
N VAL A 71 -1.10 0.66 -7.50
CA VAL A 71 -2.49 0.94 -7.93
C VAL A 71 -3.41 1.06 -6.72
N TYR A 72 -3.31 0.13 -5.78
CA TYR A 72 -4.08 0.19 -4.54
C TYR A 72 -3.82 1.49 -3.75
N LEU A 73 -2.54 1.88 -3.59
CA LEU A 73 -2.17 3.14 -2.93
C LEU A 73 -2.67 4.37 -3.69
N ALA A 74 -2.62 4.37 -5.03
CA ALA A 74 -3.12 5.46 -5.84
C ALA A 74 -4.63 5.66 -5.64
N ILE A 75 -5.41 4.58 -5.64
CA ILE A 75 -6.85 4.65 -5.35
C ILE A 75 -7.11 5.13 -3.92
N TYR A 76 -6.37 4.60 -2.94
CA TYR A 76 -6.47 5.04 -1.56
C TYR A 76 -6.22 6.56 -1.42
N LEU A 77 -5.17 7.07 -2.08
CA LEU A 77 -4.84 8.50 -2.09
C LEU A 77 -5.93 9.34 -2.77
N ILE A 78 -6.51 8.87 -3.88
CA ILE A 78 -7.62 9.56 -4.55
C ILE A 78 -8.83 9.68 -3.60
N ILE A 79 -9.25 8.57 -2.97
CA ILE A 79 -10.36 8.57 -2.01
C ILE A 79 -10.05 9.51 -0.85
N PHE A 80 -8.82 9.47 -0.33
CA PHE A 80 -8.38 10.35 0.76
C PHE A 80 -8.42 11.83 0.36
N PHE A 81 -7.91 12.19 -0.82
CA PHE A 81 -7.96 13.58 -1.31
C PHE A 81 -9.40 14.04 -1.54
N VAL A 82 -10.28 13.19 -2.08
CA VAL A 82 -11.71 13.50 -2.22
C VAL A 82 -12.31 13.77 -0.84
N TYR A 83 -12.07 12.92 0.16
CA TYR A 83 -12.52 13.13 1.53
C TYR A 83 -12.02 14.42 2.18
N LEU A 84 -10.80 14.87 1.86
CA LEU A 84 -10.24 16.12 2.40
C LEU A 84 -10.87 17.37 1.79
N ASN A 85 -11.27 17.30 0.51
CA ASN A 85 -11.81 18.45 -0.24
C ASN A 85 -13.34 18.52 -0.25
N TYR A 86 -14.01 17.50 0.30
CA TYR A 86 -15.47 17.42 0.48
C TYR A 86 -15.83 17.68 1.96
#